data_AF-A0A818EU26-F1
#
_entry.id   AF-A0A818EU26-F1
#
_cell.length_a   1.000
_cell.length_b   1.000
_cell.length_c   1.000
_cell.angle_alpha   90.00
_cell.angle_beta   90.00
_cell.angle_gamma   90.00
#
_symmetry.space_group_name_H-M   'P 1'
#
loop_
_entity.id
_entity.type
_entity.pdbx_description
1 polymer ?
#
loop_
_entity_poly.entity_id
_entity_poly.type
_entity_poly.pdbx_seq_one_letter_code
_entity_poly.pdbx_strand_id
1 'polypeptide(L)'
;SKMSTTNHSTDEQVRVLVLNEGEDKSEELYRLKKGWILQIKLSANLSWRKVRIFTNACLNEEDEFERNSYHELKWIYPSSGRYDDSDRYVVLSCCKSGSFHYFFTIDRTTIKENRNGQGYFHIEPYLIWPDGSGEVLEQEYITCQSVLSKSLGPLSEWSSRIEVGRHSGYNMIHFTPVQCLSNVSNSSYSVSDHHKLNTKFEGTYEQMKILIDTMTKQWRILSITDLVYNHVANDCALLRDHPEAAYNLINSP
;
A
#
# COMPACT_ATOMS: atom_id res chain seq x y z
N SER A 1 27.45 -21.12 21.23
CA SER A 1 25.97 -21.04 21.28
C SER A 1 25.48 -20.94 19.85
N LYS A 2 24.75 -21.95 19.35
CA LYS A 2 24.31 -22.01 17.96
C LYS A 2 23.30 -20.88 17.70
N MET A 3 23.64 -19.96 16.80
CA MET A 3 22.69 -19.01 16.23
C MET A 3 21.56 -19.81 15.58
N SER A 4 20.38 -19.74 16.17
CA SER A 4 19.14 -20.14 15.54
C SER A 4 18.83 -19.12 14.45
N THR A 5 19.27 -19.41 13.23
CA THR A 5 18.66 -18.82 12.03
C THR A 5 17.21 -19.27 12.01
N THR A 6 16.30 -18.42 12.46
CA THR A 6 14.87 -18.59 12.19
C THR A 6 14.69 -18.50 10.69
N ASN A 7 14.70 -19.66 10.02
CA ASN A 7 14.03 -19.82 8.75
C ASN A 7 12.59 -19.40 9.00
N HIS A 8 12.21 -18.18 8.62
CA HIS A 8 10.82 -17.93 8.28
C HIS A 8 10.54 -18.86 7.12
N SER A 9 9.88 -19.98 7.40
CA SER A 9 9.19 -20.72 6.38
C SER A 9 8.29 -19.69 5.70
N THR A 10 8.66 -19.27 4.50
CA THR A 10 7.70 -18.78 3.51
C THR A 10 6.79 -19.96 3.26
N ASP A 11 5.82 -20.15 4.16
CA ASP A 11 4.85 -21.20 4.06
C ASP A 11 4.03 -20.82 2.84
N GLU A 12 4.36 -21.45 1.72
CA GLU A 12 3.79 -21.18 0.42
C GLU A 12 2.32 -21.58 0.50
N GLN A 13 1.47 -20.59 0.81
CA GLN A 13 0.06 -20.82 1.01
C GLN A 13 -0.69 -20.53 -0.28
N VAL A 14 -1.51 -21.49 -0.68
CA VAL A 14 -2.44 -21.32 -1.78
C VAL A 14 -3.75 -20.75 -1.24
N ARG A 15 -4.23 -19.66 -1.84
CA ARG A 15 -5.54 -19.05 -1.58
C ARG A 15 -6.39 -19.16 -2.83
N VAL A 16 -7.62 -19.64 -2.67
CA VAL A 16 -8.52 -19.91 -3.80
C VAL A 16 -9.56 -18.80 -3.92
N LEU A 17 -9.57 -18.13 -5.07
CA LEU A 17 -10.61 -17.20 -5.47
C LEU A 17 -11.52 -17.86 -6.50
N VAL A 18 -12.82 -17.97 -6.22
CA VAL A 18 -13.80 -18.57 -7.13
C VAL A 18 -14.59 -17.47 -7.84
N LEU A 19 -14.56 -17.49 -9.18
CA LEU A 19 -15.25 -16.54 -10.04
C LEU A 19 -16.70 -16.97 -10.30
N ASN A 20 -17.64 -16.02 -10.16
CA ASN A 20 -19.05 -16.21 -10.46
C ASN A 20 -19.49 -15.28 -11.58
N GLU A 21 -20.31 -15.78 -12.53
CA GLU A 21 -20.80 -14.96 -13.64
C GLU A 21 -21.57 -13.75 -13.11
N GLY A 22 -21.23 -12.55 -13.60
CA GLY A 22 -21.82 -11.29 -13.17
C GLY A 22 -21.30 -10.74 -11.84
N GLU A 23 -20.24 -11.33 -11.25
CA GLU A 23 -19.71 -10.82 -9.97
C GLU A 23 -19.11 -9.41 -10.12
N ASP A 24 -19.45 -8.53 -9.18
CA ASP A 24 -18.73 -7.27 -8.98
C ASP A 24 -18.28 -7.20 -7.52
N LYS A 25 -17.03 -7.58 -7.30
CA LYS A 25 -16.36 -7.57 -6.00
C LYS A 25 -15.47 -6.35 -5.85
N SER A 26 -15.81 -5.24 -6.51
CA SER A 26 -15.00 -4.02 -6.45
C SER A 26 -14.93 -3.41 -5.04
N GLU A 27 -15.95 -3.65 -4.21
CA GLU A 27 -16.04 -3.18 -2.83
C GLU A 27 -15.65 -4.24 -1.79
N GLU A 28 -15.36 -5.48 -2.21
CA GLU A 28 -14.97 -6.55 -1.31
C GLU A 28 -13.45 -6.56 -1.10
N LEU A 29 -13.03 -6.67 0.17
CA LEU A 29 -11.61 -6.72 0.51
C LEU A 29 -11.12 -8.17 0.56
N TYR A 30 -10.42 -8.59 -0.50
CA TYR A 30 -9.75 -9.89 -0.54
C TYR A 30 -8.25 -9.75 -0.22
N ARG A 31 -7.83 -10.15 0.98
CA ARG A 31 -6.44 -9.97 1.47
C ARG A 31 -5.55 -11.18 1.20
N LEU A 32 -4.32 -10.90 0.80
CA LEU A 32 -3.26 -11.85 0.50
C LEU A 32 -1.96 -11.36 1.12
N LYS A 33 -1.03 -12.26 1.40
CA LYS A 33 0.33 -11.91 1.84
C LYS A 33 1.34 -12.14 0.72
N LYS A 34 2.41 -11.35 0.72
CA LYS A 34 3.51 -11.52 -0.25
C LYS A 34 4.13 -12.92 -0.11
N GLY A 35 4.37 -13.60 -1.22
CA GLY A 35 4.83 -15.00 -1.27
C GLY A 35 3.72 -16.06 -1.27
N TRP A 36 2.44 -15.68 -1.12
CA TRP A 36 1.32 -16.60 -1.34
C TRP A 36 1.05 -16.83 -2.82
N ILE A 37 0.34 -17.91 -3.14
CA ILE A 37 -0.19 -18.18 -4.47
C ILE A 37 -1.70 -17.90 -4.47
N LEU A 38 -2.15 -17.00 -5.34
CA LEU A 38 -3.56 -16.85 -5.66
C LEU A 38 -3.93 -17.82 -6.77
N GLN A 39 -4.74 -18.83 -6.44
CA GLN A 39 -5.33 -19.74 -7.40
C GLN A 39 -6.75 -19.28 -7.73
N ILE A 40 -7.01 -18.97 -8.99
CA ILE A 40 -8.34 -18.52 -9.43
C ILE A 40 -9.03 -19.68 -10.15
N LYS A 41 -10.24 -20.01 -9.69
CA LYS A 41 -11.09 -21.10 -10.21
C LYS A 41 -12.42 -20.57 -10.70
N LEU A 42 -13.05 -21.35 -11.57
CA LEU A 42 -14.40 -21.06 -12.05
C LEU A 42 -15.44 -21.72 -11.13
N SER A 43 -16.54 -21.03 -10.89
CA SER A 43 -17.75 -21.65 -10.36
C SER A 43 -18.37 -22.62 -11.37
N ALA A 44 -19.30 -23.46 -10.92
CA ALA A 44 -19.99 -24.44 -11.76
C ALA A 44 -20.71 -23.81 -12.97
N ASN A 45 -21.19 -22.56 -12.85
CA ASN A 45 -21.88 -21.88 -13.95
C ASN A 45 -20.93 -21.36 -15.04
N LEU A 46 -19.65 -21.18 -14.71
CA LEU A 46 -18.62 -20.72 -15.64
C LEU A 46 -17.75 -21.87 -16.21
N SER A 47 -17.82 -23.09 -15.64
CA SER A 47 -16.93 -24.20 -15.99
C SER A 47 -16.96 -24.54 -17.49
N TRP A 48 -18.14 -24.54 -18.11
CA TRP A 48 -18.35 -24.83 -19.54
C TRP A 48 -18.13 -23.63 -20.46
N ARG A 49 -17.92 -22.42 -19.91
CA ARG A 49 -17.68 -21.19 -20.68
C ARG A 49 -16.21 -21.07 -21.05
N LYS A 50 -15.90 -20.29 -22.09
CA LYS A 50 -14.52 -19.97 -22.47
C LYS A 50 -14.08 -18.68 -21.80
N VAL A 51 -13.69 -18.81 -20.54
CA VAL A 51 -13.31 -17.67 -19.68
C VAL A 51 -11.87 -17.25 -19.94
N ARG A 52 -11.64 -15.94 -20.06
CA ARG A 52 -10.29 -15.32 -20.07
C ARG A 52 -10.18 -14.41 -18.86
N ILE A 53 -9.07 -14.48 -18.13
CA ILE A 53 -8.87 -13.74 -16.87
C ILE A 53 -7.69 -12.79 -17.05
N PHE A 54 -7.88 -11.55 -16.63
CA PHE A 54 -6.90 -10.48 -16.76
C PHE A 54 -6.66 -9.83 -15.41
N THR A 55 -5.42 -9.42 -15.14
CA THR A 55 -5.07 -8.67 -13.93
C THR A 55 -3.97 -7.64 -14.23
N ASN A 56 -3.98 -6.53 -13.50
CA ASN A 56 -2.89 -5.55 -13.52
C ASN A 56 -1.81 -5.83 -12.45
N ALA A 57 -1.87 -7.00 -11.80
CA ALA A 57 -0.83 -7.43 -10.87
C ALA A 57 0.50 -7.68 -11.59
N CYS A 58 1.58 -7.27 -10.94
CA CYS A 58 2.94 -7.63 -11.32
C CYS A 58 3.09 -9.16 -11.33
N LEU A 59 3.71 -9.71 -12.37
CA LEU A 59 3.94 -11.15 -12.48
C LEU A 59 5.28 -11.56 -11.86
N ASN A 60 6.24 -10.63 -11.83
CA ASN A 60 7.56 -10.76 -11.22
C ASN A 60 7.84 -9.59 -10.26
N GLU A 61 8.80 -9.76 -9.34
CA GLU A 61 9.15 -8.71 -8.37
C GLU A 61 9.73 -7.45 -9.04
N GLU A 62 10.46 -7.62 -10.14
CA GLU A 62 11.10 -6.54 -10.91
C GLU A 62 10.12 -5.74 -11.78
N ASP A 63 8.89 -6.24 -11.97
CA ASP A 63 7.92 -5.57 -12.82
C ASP A 63 7.49 -4.22 -12.20
N GLU A 64 7.47 -3.16 -13.00
CA GLU A 64 6.84 -1.90 -12.62
C GLU A 64 5.32 -2.01 -12.69
N PHE A 65 4.64 -1.44 -11.70
CA PHE A 65 3.18 -1.48 -11.66
C PHE A 65 2.58 -0.37 -12.51
N GLU A 66 1.75 -0.74 -13.49
CA GLU A 66 0.95 0.19 -14.28
C GLU A 66 -0.55 -0.11 -14.13
N ARG A 67 -1.30 0.82 -13.50
CA ARG A 67 -2.71 0.62 -13.12
C ARG A 67 -3.62 0.18 -14.27
N ASN A 68 -3.36 0.68 -15.47
CA ASN A 68 -4.20 0.49 -16.65
C ASN A 68 -3.68 -0.60 -17.60
N SER A 69 -2.55 -1.23 -17.28
CA SER A 69 -1.98 -2.34 -18.06
C SER A 69 -2.43 -3.66 -17.46
N TYR A 70 -2.90 -4.59 -18.31
CA TYR A 70 -3.44 -5.87 -17.87
C TYR A 70 -2.75 -7.02 -18.60
N HIS A 71 -2.48 -8.08 -17.85
CA HIS A 71 -1.90 -9.32 -18.33
C HIS A 71 -2.96 -10.42 -18.29
N GLU A 72 -3.06 -11.19 -19.37
CA GLU A 72 -3.89 -12.39 -19.40
C GLU A 72 -3.20 -13.54 -18.66
N LEU A 73 -3.94 -14.17 -17.75
CA LEU A 73 -3.46 -15.33 -17.00
C LEU A 73 -3.68 -16.61 -17.81
N LYS A 74 -2.68 -17.49 -17.80
CA LYS A 74 -2.71 -18.75 -18.55
C LYS A 74 -3.35 -19.88 -17.74
N TRP A 75 -4.30 -20.58 -18.35
CA TRP A 75 -4.95 -21.75 -17.77
C TRP A 75 -3.99 -22.92 -17.59
N ILE A 76 -4.08 -23.54 -16.42
CA ILE A 76 -3.44 -24.82 -16.07
C ILE A 76 -4.53 -25.88 -16.03
N TYR A 77 -4.26 -27.03 -16.68
CA TYR A 77 -5.17 -28.17 -16.80
C TYR A 77 -4.53 -29.37 -16.08
N PRO A 78 -4.93 -29.68 -14.84
CA PRO A 78 -4.33 -30.77 -14.07
C PRO A 78 -4.71 -32.16 -14.60
N SER A 79 -5.96 -32.31 -15.06
CA SER A 79 -6.43 -33.55 -15.66
C SER A 79 -5.71 -33.84 -16.99
N SER A 80 -5.20 -35.07 -17.12
CA SER A 80 -4.57 -35.56 -18.37
C SER A 80 -5.60 -36.05 -19.39
N GLY A 81 -6.88 -36.07 -19.02
CA GLY A 81 -7.97 -36.45 -19.90
C GLY A 81 -8.24 -35.37 -20.95
N ARG A 82 -8.24 -35.74 -22.23
CA ARG A 82 -8.46 -34.80 -23.36
C ARG A 82 -9.79 -34.01 -23.32
N TYR A 83 -10.72 -34.36 -22.44
CA TYR A 83 -12.08 -33.83 -22.38
C TYR A 83 -12.53 -33.38 -20.99
N ASP A 84 -11.65 -33.44 -19.98
CA ASP A 84 -11.98 -33.02 -18.62
C ASP A 84 -11.23 -31.72 -18.32
N ASP A 85 -11.94 -30.60 -18.45
CA ASP A 85 -11.43 -29.26 -18.12
C ASP A 85 -12.03 -28.70 -16.83
N SER A 86 -12.73 -29.54 -16.07
CA SER A 86 -13.59 -29.12 -14.96
C SER A 86 -12.83 -28.58 -13.75
N ASP A 87 -11.56 -28.98 -13.60
CA ASP A 87 -10.69 -28.59 -12.49
C ASP A 87 -9.61 -27.56 -12.88
N ARG A 88 -9.71 -26.98 -14.09
CA ARG A 88 -8.74 -25.98 -14.55
C ARG A 88 -8.71 -24.74 -13.65
N TYR A 89 -7.53 -24.15 -13.54
CA TYR A 89 -7.32 -22.94 -12.75
C TYR A 89 -6.26 -22.06 -13.37
N VAL A 90 -6.18 -20.80 -12.94
CA VAL A 90 -5.02 -19.94 -13.18
C VAL A 90 -4.31 -19.67 -11.86
N VAL A 91 -3.02 -19.37 -11.93
CA VAL A 91 -2.21 -19.02 -10.76
C VAL A 91 -1.58 -17.65 -10.94
N LEU A 92 -1.49 -16.93 -9.83
CA LEU A 92 -0.73 -15.70 -9.72
C LEU A 92 0.12 -15.78 -8.45
N SER A 93 1.43 -15.57 -8.60
CA SER A 93 2.32 -15.43 -7.46
C SER A 93 2.18 -14.03 -6.86
N CYS A 94 1.97 -13.93 -5.55
CA CYS A 94 1.85 -12.65 -4.86
C CYS A 94 3.24 -12.04 -4.61
N CYS A 95 3.88 -11.51 -5.64
CA CYS A 95 5.29 -11.07 -5.59
C CYS A 95 5.47 -9.64 -5.08
N LYS A 96 4.48 -8.76 -5.26
CA LYS A 96 4.55 -7.33 -4.90
C LYS A 96 3.35 -6.90 -4.07
N SER A 97 3.59 -6.14 -3.01
CA SER A 97 2.53 -5.58 -2.18
C SER A 97 1.82 -4.44 -2.90
N GLY A 98 0.51 -4.34 -2.75
CA GLY A 98 -0.31 -3.38 -3.48
C GLY A 98 -1.79 -3.76 -3.54
N SER A 99 -2.57 -2.97 -4.26
CA SER A 99 -3.97 -3.28 -4.59
C SER A 99 -4.09 -3.49 -6.08
N PHE A 100 -4.55 -4.68 -6.47
CA PHE A 100 -4.57 -5.13 -7.85
C PHE A 100 -5.99 -5.46 -8.27
N HIS A 101 -6.32 -5.10 -9.50
CA HIS A 101 -7.60 -5.36 -10.14
C HIS A 101 -7.51 -6.65 -10.94
N TYR A 102 -8.62 -7.39 -10.97
CA TYR A 102 -8.85 -8.42 -11.95
C TYR A 102 -10.21 -8.25 -12.62
N PHE A 103 -10.31 -8.74 -13.86
CA PHE A 103 -11.58 -8.93 -14.54
C PHE A 103 -11.51 -10.19 -15.41
N PHE A 104 -12.67 -10.67 -15.84
CA PHE A 104 -12.74 -11.78 -16.78
C PHE A 104 -13.86 -11.60 -17.80
N THR A 105 -13.73 -12.28 -18.93
CA THR A 105 -14.68 -12.27 -20.05
C THR A 105 -15.07 -13.71 -20.42
N ILE A 106 -16.31 -13.94 -20.86
CA ILE A 106 -16.81 -15.27 -21.24
C ILE A 106 -16.99 -15.46 -22.76
N ASP A 107 -16.95 -14.36 -23.51
CA ASP A 107 -17.15 -14.28 -24.97
C ASP A 107 -15.82 -14.37 -25.76
N ARG A 108 -14.71 -14.66 -25.07
CA ARG A 108 -13.33 -14.67 -25.56
C ARG A 108 -12.75 -13.30 -25.93
N THR A 109 -13.43 -12.19 -25.67
CA THR A 109 -12.87 -10.87 -25.91
C THR A 109 -11.72 -10.55 -24.93
N THR A 110 -10.84 -9.65 -25.31
CA THR A 110 -9.84 -9.02 -24.42
C THR A 110 -10.27 -7.66 -23.91
N ILE A 111 -11.44 -7.18 -24.36
CA ILE A 111 -11.94 -5.83 -24.12
C ILE A 111 -12.50 -5.75 -22.68
N LYS A 112 -11.95 -4.88 -21.84
CA LYS A 112 -12.33 -4.72 -20.42
C LYS A 112 -13.78 -4.25 -20.26
N GLU A 113 -14.28 -3.48 -21.20
CA GLU A 113 -15.65 -2.95 -21.23
C GLU A 113 -16.68 -4.08 -21.34
N ASN A 114 -16.31 -5.22 -21.94
CA ASN A 114 -17.13 -6.41 -22.08
C ASN A 114 -16.93 -7.42 -20.93
N ARG A 115 -16.35 -6.99 -19.80
CA ARG A 115 -16.15 -7.87 -18.64
C ARG A 115 -17.47 -8.49 -18.15
N ASN A 116 -17.39 -9.74 -17.75
CA ASN A 116 -18.50 -10.50 -17.15
C ASN A 116 -18.32 -10.71 -15.64
N GLY A 117 -17.27 -10.15 -15.08
CA GLY A 117 -17.09 -9.98 -13.65
C GLY A 117 -15.73 -9.36 -13.33
N GLN A 118 -15.60 -8.84 -12.11
CA GLN A 118 -14.41 -8.14 -11.65
C GLN A 118 -14.28 -8.12 -10.13
N GLY A 119 -13.09 -7.76 -9.66
CA GLY A 119 -12.84 -7.47 -8.25
C GLY A 119 -11.43 -6.96 -8.01
N TYR A 120 -11.12 -6.75 -6.74
CA TYR A 120 -9.77 -6.42 -6.29
C TYR A 120 -9.25 -7.47 -5.32
N PHE A 121 -7.93 -7.62 -5.29
CA PHE A 121 -7.23 -8.27 -4.19
C PHE A 121 -6.09 -7.38 -3.71
N HIS A 122 -5.85 -7.43 -2.41
CA HIS A 122 -4.82 -6.65 -1.74
C HIS A 122 -3.71 -7.57 -1.26
N ILE A 123 -2.48 -7.33 -1.73
CA ILE A 123 -1.29 -8.01 -1.22
C ILE A 123 -0.67 -7.09 -0.17
N GLU A 124 -0.70 -7.53 1.08
CA GLU A 124 -0.22 -6.76 2.24
C GLU A 124 1.29 -6.48 2.17
N PRO A 125 1.76 -5.31 2.65
CA PRO A 125 3.18 -5.04 2.82
C PRO A 125 3.75 -5.80 4.02
N TYR A 126 5.02 -6.22 3.91
CA TYR A 126 5.83 -6.62 5.05
C TYR A 126 6.53 -5.41 5.65
N LEU A 127 6.36 -5.22 6.96
CA LEU A 127 7.09 -4.23 7.73
C LEU A 127 8.34 -4.89 8.29
N ILE A 128 9.46 -4.76 7.58
CA ILE A 128 10.73 -5.42 7.96
C ILE A 128 11.58 -4.45 8.77
N TRP A 129 12.18 -4.92 9.86
CA TRP A 129 13.14 -4.13 10.61
C TRP A 129 14.45 -3.95 9.81
N PRO A 130 14.89 -2.70 9.56
CA PRO A 130 16.12 -2.42 8.82
C PRO A 130 17.39 -2.51 9.69
N ASP A 131 17.34 -3.32 10.75
CA ASP A 131 18.48 -3.63 11.65
C ASP A 131 19.30 -4.85 11.15
N GLY A 132 18.92 -5.42 10.01
CA GLY A 132 19.57 -6.60 9.42
C GLY A 132 19.11 -7.93 10.02
N SER A 133 18.20 -7.93 10.99
CA SER A 133 17.62 -9.17 11.55
C SER A 133 16.77 -9.93 10.54
N GLY A 134 16.20 -9.22 9.55
CA GLY A 134 15.21 -9.78 8.61
C GLY A 134 13.86 -10.08 9.26
N GLU A 135 13.66 -9.67 10.51
CA GLU A 135 12.43 -9.92 11.23
C GLU A 135 11.30 -9.00 10.72
N VAL A 136 10.12 -9.60 10.56
CA VAL A 136 8.90 -8.92 10.12
C VAL A 136 8.07 -8.51 11.33
N LEU A 137 7.71 -7.24 11.43
CA LEU A 137 6.65 -6.76 12.32
C LEU A 137 5.29 -7.11 11.71
N GLU A 138 4.57 -8.04 12.35
CA GLU A 138 3.18 -8.33 11.99
C GLU A 138 2.31 -7.09 12.22
N GLN A 139 1.36 -6.84 11.31
CA GLN A 139 0.54 -5.62 11.35
C GLN A 139 -0.33 -5.57 12.61
N GLU A 140 -0.74 -6.73 13.12
CA GLU A 140 -1.49 -6.89 14.36
C GLU A 140 -0.70 -6.49 15.61
N TYR A 141 0.63 -6.41 15.53
CA TYR A 141 1.49 -5.99 16.63
C TYR A 141 1.86 -4.51 16.58
N ILE A 142 1.32 -3.74 15.64
CA ILE A 142 1.56 -2.29 15.60
C ILE A 142 0.91 -1.62 16.81
N THR A 143 1.73 -0.90 17.57
CA THR A 143 1.30 0.02 18.63
C THR A 143 1.81 1.41 18.27
N CYS A 144 0.88 2.27 17.86
CA CYS A 144 1.21 3.58 17.29
C CYS A 144 0.91 4.72 18.27
N GLN A 145 1.90 5.60 18.50
CA GLN A 145 1.70 6.87 19.21
C GLN A 145 1.64 8.02 18.20
N SER A 146 0.54 8.78 18.21
CA SER A 146 0.44 10.01 17.42
C SER A 146 1.02 11.20 18.19
N VAL A 147 1.86 11.98 17.53
CA VAL A 147 2.48 13.19 18.08
C VAL A 147 2.16 14.40 17.21
N LEU A 148 1.80 15.51 17.86
CA LEU A 148 1.67 16.80 17.18
C LEU A 148 3.07 17.35 16.92
N SER A 149 3.57 17.20 15.69
CA SER A 149 4.92 17.63 15.29
C SER A 149 5.22 19.08 15.67
N LYS A 150 4.24 19.98 15.50
CA LYS A 150 4.35 21.40 15.91
C LYS A 150 4.57 21.63 17.41
N SER A 151 4.30 20.64 18.25
CA SER A 151 4.45 20.69 19.72
C SER A 151 5.71 19.97 20.20
N LEU A 152 6.49 19.36 19.31
CA LEU A 152 7.77 18.71 19.64
C LEU A 152 8.94 19.69 19.76
N GLY A 153 8.73 20.99 19.50
CA GLY A 153 9.79 22.01 19.60
C GLY A 153 10.85 21.87 18.51
N PRO A 154 12.08 22.38 18.76
CA PRO A 154 13.21 22.23 17.84
C PRO A 154 13.54 20.75 17.60
N LEU A 155 13.94 20.40 16.38
CA LEU A 155 14.21 19.03 15.93
C LEU A 155 15.29 18.34 16.78
N SER A 156 16.24 19.11 17.31
CA SER A 156 17.28 18.64 18.23
C SER A 156 16.74 17.99 19.51
N GLU A 157 15.53 18.36 19.94
CA GLU A 157 14.88 17.83 21.14
C GLU A 157 13.89 16.69 20.85
N TRP A 158 13.59 16.40 19.59
CA TRP A 158 12.58 15.40 19.25
C TRP A 158 12.97 14.01 19.75
N SER A 159 14.25 13.65 19.65
CA SER A 159 14.77 12.36 20.09
C SER A 159 14.40 12.04 21.55
N SER A 160 14.70 12.96 22.47
CA SER A 160 14.41 12.77 23.90
C SER A 160 12.92 12.75 24.21
N ARG A 161 12.12 13.54 23.48
CA ARG A 161 10.65 13.57 23.62
C ARG A 161 10.01 12.28 23.13
N ILE A 162 10.49 11.73 22.02
CA ILE A 162 10.03 10.46 21.43
C ILE A 162 10.46 9.26 22.27
N GLU A 163 11.58 9.37 22.99
CA GLU A 163 12.08 8.30 23.85
C GLU A 163 11.05 7.86 24.91
N VAL A 164 10.20 8.78 25.37
CA VAL A 164 9.08 8.46 26.26
C VAL A 164 8.13 7.44 25.62
N GLY A 165 7.80 7.61 24.33
CA GLY A 165 6.99 6.66 23.57
C GLY A 165 7.64 5.29 23.47
N ARG A 166 8.96 5.27 23.21
CA ARG A 166 9.75 4.03 23.20
C ARG A 166 9.67 3.28 24.53
N HIS A 167 9.96 3.96 25.64
CA HIS A 167 9.93 3.35 26.99
C HIS A 167 8.52 2.94 27.42
N SER A 168 7.49 3.49 26.78
CA SER A 168 6.09 3.11 26.97
C SER A 168 5.66 1.89 26.12
N GLY A 169 6.55 1.35 25.28
CA GLY A 169 6.30 0.14 24.49
C GLY A 169 5.72 0.37 23.10
N TYR A 170 5.62 1.61 22.62
CA TYR A 170 5.19 1.89 21.25
C TYR A 170 6.28 1.49 20.24
N ASN A 171 5.86 0.86 19.13
CA ASN A 171 6.76 0.45 18.03
C ASN A 171 6.51 1.23 16.73
N MET A 172 5.64 2.23 16.75
CA MET A 172 5.44 3.17 15.65
C MET A 172 5.10 4.57 16.17
N ILE A 173 5.70 5.60 15.55
CA ILE A 173 5.32 7.00 15.80
C ILE A 173 4.63 7.56 14.55
N HIS A 174 3.44 8.11 14.76
CA HIS A 174 2.73 8.88 13.75
C HIS A 174 2.97 10.38 13.97
N PHE A 175 3.61 11.02 13.00
CA PHE A 175 3.80 12.46 12.97
C PHE A 175 2.66 13.13 12.21
N THR A 176 2.00 14.12 12.82
CA THR A 176 1.21 15.07 12.02
C THR A 176 2.12 15.79 11.01
N PRO A 177 1.59 16.44 9.96
CA PRO A 177 2.41 17.00 8.89
C PRO A 177 3.60 17.82 9.42
N VAL A 178 4.78 17.48 8.93
CA VAL A 178 6.06 18.10 9.31
C VAL A 178 6.42 19.27 8.40
N GLN A 179 5.65 19.46 7.34
CA GLN A 179 5.84 20.49 6.33
C GLN A 179 5.54 21.89 6.88
N CYS A 180 5.95 22.93 6.14
CA CYS A 180 5.60 24.31 6.43
C CYS A 180 4.09 24.47 6.59
N LEU A 181 3.70 25.10 7.70
CA LEU A 181 2.31 25.39 8.03
C LEU A 181 1.97 26.85 7.70
N SER A 182 0.69 27.15 7.61
CA SER A 182 0.18 28.51 7.47
C SER A 182 0.69 29.42 8.59
N ASN A 183 1.13 30.62 8.24
CA ASN A 183 1.55 31.64 9.21
C ASN A 183 0.35 32.26 9.95
N VAL A 184 -0.86 32.10 9.40
CA VAL A 184 -2.09 32.70 9.95
C VAL A 184 -2.72 31.76 10.97
N SER A 185 -3.00 30.52 10.56
CA SER A 185 -3.72 29.56 11.44
C SER A 185 -2.78 28.72 12.31
N ASN A 186 -1.57 28.43 11.82
CA ASN A 186 -0.63 27.48 12.44
C ASN A 186 -1.29 26.11 12.76
N SER A 187 -2.32 25.73 12.01
CA SER A 187 -2.95 24.41 12.09
C SER A 187 -2.04 23.34 11.47
N SER A 188 -1.95 22.16 12.09
CA SER A 188 -1.08 21.07 11.61
C SER A 188 -1.44 20.56 10.21
N TYR A 189 -2.68 20.80 9.77
CA TYR A 189 -3.18 20.36 8.46
C TYR A 189 -3.28 21.50 7.44
N SER A 190 -2.98 22.74 7.84
CA SER A 190 -2.95 23.88 6.93
C SER A 190 -1.53 24.04 6.38
N VAL A 191 -1.18 23.21 5.39
CA VAL A 191 0.16 23.15 4.80
C VAL A 191 0.34 24.27 3.76
N SER A 192 1.35 25.11 3.95
CA SER A 192 1.66 26.26 3.07
C SER A 192 2.72 25.95 2.02
N ASP A 193 3.57 24.95 2.25
CA ASP A 193 4.55 24.44 1.27
C ASP A 193 4.85 22.97 1.57
N HIS A 194 4.33 22.05 0.74
CA HIS A 194 4.48 20.60 0.93
C HIS A 194 5.92 20.10 0.74
N HIS A 195 6.80 20.90 0.13
CA HIS A 195 8.17 20.50 -0.18
C HIS A 195 9.18 20.96 0.86
N LYS A 196 8.78 21.78 1.83
CA LYS A 196 9.68 22.33 2.85
C LYS A 196 9.29 21.88 4.24
N LEU A 197 10.31 21.58 5.03
CA LEU A 197 10.14 21.30 6.46
C LEU A 197 9.73 22.59 7.19
N ASN A 198 8.87 22.46 8.20
CA ASN A 198 8.47 23.59 9.03
C ASN A 198 9.69 24.27 9.67
N THR A 199 9.89 25.55 9.38
CA THR A 199 11.03 26.33 9.87
C THR A 199 11.09 26.45 11.38
N LYS A 200 9.95 26.31 12.08
CA LYS A 200 9.90 26.30 13.56
C LYS A 200 10.60 25.11 14.21
N PHE A 201 10.93 24.08 13.43
CA PHE A 201 11.71 22.95 13.92
C PHE A 201 13.21 23.25 13.93
N GLU A 202 13.66 24.35 13.33
CA GLU A 202 15.07 24.76 13.33
C GLU A 202 16.01 23.63 12.85
N GLY A 203 15.57 22.87 11.84
CA GLY A 203 16.30 21.73 11.33
C GLY A 203 16.07 21.45 9.86
N THR A 204 16.67 20.37 9.36
CA THR A 204 16.61 19.96 7.95
C THR A 204 16.03 18.56 7.77
N TYR A 205 15.66 18.21 6.54
CA TYR A 205 15.23 16.84 6.23
C TYR A 205 16.34 15.82 6.44
N GLU A 206 17.62 16.19 6.29
CA GLU A 206 18.77 15.32 6.58
C GLU A 206 18.85 15.00 8.08
N GLN A 207 18.66 16.00 8.94
CA GLN A 207 18.62 15.78 10.39
C GLN A 207 17.40 14.95 10.80
N MET A 208 16.24 15.18 10.17
CA MET A 208 15.05 14.38 10.40
C MET A 208 15.28 12.93 9.95
N LYS A 209 15.94 12.72 8.80
CA LYS A 209 16.33 11.39 8.34
C LYS A 209 17.23 10.68 9.35
N ILE A 210 18.19 11.37 9.97
CA ILE A 210 19.04 10.79 11.02
C ILE A 210 18.20 10.35 12.24
N LEU A 211 17.23 11.17 12.66
CA LEU A 211 16.30 10.81 13.74
C LEU A 211 15.48 9.56 13.38
N ILE A 212 14.87 9.53 12.20
CA ILE A 212 14.05 8.39 11.73
C ILE A 212 14.91 7.13 11.58
N ASP A 213 16.13 7.24 11.04
CA ASP A 213 17.06 6.12 10.96
C ASP A 213 17.46 5.61 12.35
N THR A 214 17.62 6.51 13.33
CA THR A 214 17.90 6.14 14.73
C THR A 214 16.72 5.40 15.35
N MET A 215 15.51 5.95 15.25
CA MET A 215 14.28 5.31 15.72
C MET A 215 14.13 3.91 15.12
N THR A 216 14.32 3.79 13.81
CA THR A 216 14.06 2.54 13.10
C THR A 216 15.14 1.49 13.37
N LYS A 217 16.43 1.86 13.31
CA LYS A 217 17.55 0.91 13.40
C LYS A 217 17.98 0.59 14.83
N GLN A 218 17.89 1.57 15.75
CA GLN A 218 18.36 1.40 17.13
C GLN A 218 17.22 1.13 18.09
N TRP A 219 16.04 1.71 17.86
CA TRP A 219 14.92 1.61 18.80
C TRP A 219 13.82 0.65 18.34
N ARG A 220 13.89 0.17 17.10
CA ARG A 220 12.85 -0.65 16.45
C ARG A 220 11.49 0.04 16.55
N ILE A 221 11.49 1.30 16.12
CA ILE A 221 10.30 2.14 16.01
C ILE A 221 10.17 2.60 14.56
N LEU A 222 9.07 2.22 13.91
CA LEU A 222 8.70 2.72 12.60
C LEU A 222 8.10 4.13 12.71
N SER A 223 7.99 4.82 11.58
CA SER A 223 7.36 6.13 11.52
C SER A 223 6.43 6.26 10.32
N ILE A 224 5.33 6.97 10.51
CA ILE A 224 4.42 7.40 9.44
C ILE A 224 4.12 8.89 9.59
N THR A 225 3.69 9.53 8.50
CA THR A 225 3.23 10.91 8.50
C THR A 225 1.92 11.04 7.72
N ASP A 226 1.08 11.96 8.15
CA ASP A 226 -0.09 12.37 7.38
C ASP A 226 0.34 13.03 6.06
N LEU A 227 -0.44 12.77 5.00
CA LEU A 227 -0.36 13.46 3.71
C LEU A 227 -1.67 14.19 3.45
N VAL A 228 -1.59 15.51 3.20
CA VAL A 228 -2.76 16.37 2.99
C VAL A 228 -2.90 16.68 1.50
N TYR A 229 -3.80 15.95 0.83
CA TYR A 229 -4.04 16.09 -0.61
C TYR A 229 -5.25 16.97 -0.97
N ASN A 230 -6.23 17.06 -0.08
CA ASN A 230 -7.52 17.67 -0.38
C ASN A 230 -7.53 19.20 -0.32
N HIS A 231 -6.54 19.82 0.31
CA HIS A 231 -6.44 21.27 0.44
C HIS A 231 -5.00 21.74 0.70
N VAL A 232 -4.77 23.04 0.51
CA VAL A 232 -3.56 23.75 0.89
C VAL A 232 -3.94 24.94 1.77
N ALA A 233 -2.96 25.55 2.47
CA ALA A 233 -3.21 26.76 3.24
C ALA A 233 -3.63 27.93 2.35
N ASN A 234 -4.43 28.85 2.87
CA ASN A 234 -4.89 30.04 2.14
C ASN A 234 -3.74 31.00 1.78
N ASP A 235 -2.62 30.94 2.49
CA ASP A 235 -1.38 31.67 2.25
C ASP A 235 -0.34 30.86 1.47
N CYS A 236 -0.71 29.71 0.89
CA CYS A 236 0.17 28.91 0.03
C CYS A 236 0.50 29.67 -1.26
N ALA A 237 1.79 29.76 -1.59
CA ALA A 237 2.26 30.44 -2.79
C ALA A 237 1.70 29.85 -4.10
N LEU A 238 1.43 28.53 -4.10
CA LEU A 238 0.82 27.81 -5.22
C LEU A 238 -0.49 28.49 -5.68
N LEU A 239 -1.32 28.97 -4.76
CA LEU A 239 -2.61 29.58 -5.10
C LEU A 239 -2.48 30.92 -5.83
N ARG A 240 -1.33 31.61 -5.66
CA ARG A 240 -1.06 32.86 -6.36
C ARG A 240 -0.59 32.60 -7.79
N ASP A 241 0.30 31.63 -7.95
CA ASP A 241 0.92 31.33 -9.23
C ASP A 241 0.02 30.43 -10.10
N HIS A 242 -0.81 29.60 -9.46
CA HIS A 242 -1.73 28.63 -10.07
C HIS A 242 -3.14 28.70 -9.46
N PRO A 243 -3.90 29.80 -9.67
CA PRO A 243 -5.25 29.96 -9.13
C PRO A 243 -6.25 28.94 -9.70
N GLU A 244 -5.95 28.32 -10.84
CA GLU A 244 -6.72 27.22 -11.44
C GLU A 244 -6.69 25.93 -10.60
N ALA A 245 -5.74 25.80 -9.67
CA ALA A 245 -5.65 24.66 -8.76
C ALA A 245 -6.75 24.65 -7.69
N ALA A 246 -7.47 25.76 -7.52
CA ALA A 246 -8.62 25.88 -6.61
C ALA A 246 -9.93 26.11 -7.38
N TYR A 247 -11.05 25.90 -6.71
CA TYR A 247 -12.38 26.23 -7.24
C TYR A 247 -12.55 27.75 -7.35
N ASN A 248 -12.87 28.25 -8.54
CA ASN A 248 -13.07 29.66 -8.83
C ASN A 248 -14.15 29.88 -9.90
N LEU A 249 -14.51 31.13 -10.17
CA LEU A 249 -15.58 31.49 -11.12
C LEU A 249 -15.31 31.08 -12.58
N ILE A 250 -14.09 30.69 -12.93
CA ILE A 250 -13.71 30.26 -14.29
C ILE A 250 -13.86 28.75 -14.44
N ASN A 251 -13.30 27.96 -13.51
CA ASN A 251 -13.31 26.50 -13.60
C ASN A 251 -14.51 25.84 -12.91
N SER A 252 -15.27 26.57 -12.07
CA SER A 252 -16.42 26.07 -11.31
C SER A 252 -17.47 27.18 -11.08
N PRO A 253 -18.16 27.62 -12.15
CA PRO A 253 -19.12 28.72 -12.13
C PRO A 253 -20.48 28.38 -11.48
#